data_AF-A0A2M7SSZ1-F1
#
_entry.id   AF-A0A2M7SSZ1-F1
#
_cell.length_a   1.000
_cell.length_b   1.000
_cell.length_c   1.000
_cell.angle_alpha   90.00
_cell.angle_beta   90.00
_cell.angle_gamma   90.00
#
_symmetry.space_group_name_H-M   'P 1'
#
loop_
_entity.id
_entity.type
_entity.pdbx_description
1 polymer ?
#
loop_
_entity_poly.entity_id
_entity_poly.type
_entity_poly.pdbx_seq_one_letter_code
_entity_poly.pdbx_strand_id
1 'polypeptide(L)'
;MPLDTRLLLEHTEVPINDPPDLACRLQDKCNIPATLPPPAAPRQVGEQETFWAFNQDTNTNFQVTATLRYVTDHLYFWVENDVRYNKDDLQALADTFETQIYPTDREFFGSEWTPGVDGDP
;
A
#
# COMPACT_ATOMS: atom_id res chain seq x y z
N MET A 1 8.82 -36.59 11.76
CA MET A 1 9.66 -35.39 11.97
C MET A 1 10.66 -35.71 13.06
N PRO A 2 11.98 -35.57 12.85
CA PRO A 2 12.97 -35.74 13.91
C PRO A 2 12.66 -34.81 15.08
N LEU A 3 12.86 -35.26 16.32
CA LEU A 3 12.58 -34.50 17.54
C LEU A 3 13.34 -33.14 17.56
N ASP A 4 14.53 -33.13 16.96
CA ASP A 4 15.40 -31.95 16.84
C ASP A 4 14.81 -30.85 15.93
N THR A 5 14.12 -31.23 14.85
CA THR A 5 13.49 -30.25 13.95
C THR A 5 12.31 -29.56 14.62
N ARG A 6 11.55 -30.28 15.47
CA ARG A 6 10.41 -29.70 16.20
C ARG A 6 10.90 -28.69 17.24
N LEU A 7 11.88 -29.07 18.06
CA LEU A 7 12.48 -28.18 19.05
C LEU A 7 13.07 -26.92 18.41
N LEU A 8 13.70 -27.05 17.24
CA LEU A 8 14.21 -25.91 16.51
C LEU A 8 13.08 -24.94 16.10
N LEU A 9 11.98 -25.44 15.53
CA LEU A 9 10.85 -24.60 15.11
C LEU A 9 10.13 -23.96 16.30
N GLU A 10 10.00 -24.66 17.43
CA GLU A 10 9.38 -24.13 18.66
C GLU A 10 10.15 -22.96 19.28
N HIS A 11 11.48 -22.91 19.07
CA HIS A 11 12.36 -21.88 19.63
C HIS A 11 12.93 -20.90 18.59
N THR A 12 12.55 -21.05 17.32
CA THR A 12 12.98 -20.11 16.27
C THR A 12 12.13 -18.86 16.34
N GLU A 13 12.76 -17.74 16.67
CA GLU A 13 12.19 -16.41 16.50
C GLU A 13 12.17 -16.10 14.99
N VAL A 14 10.99 -16.10 14.37
CA VAL A 14 10.83 -15.67 12.98
C VAL A 14 10.68 -14.15 12.98
N PRO A 15 11.66 -13.40 12.45
CA PRO A 15 11.55 -11.95 12.40
C PRO A 15 10.36 -11.54 11.53
N ILE A 16 9.83 -10.35 11.80
CA ILE A 16 8.86 -9.71 10.92
C ILE A 16 9.43 -9.62 9.50
N ASN A 17 8.57 -9.85 8.51
CA ASN A 17 8.91 -9.63 7.11
C ASN A 17 9.04 -8.12 6.86
N ASP A 18 10.25 -7.59 7.10
CA ASP A 18 10.63 -6.19 6.88
C ASP A 18 11.50 -6.10 5.61
N PRO A 19 10.91 -5.73 4.46
CA PRO A 19 11.66 -5.68 3.20
C PRO A 19 12.85 -4.71 3.22
N PRO A 20 12.77 -3.50 3.81
CA PRO A 20 13.94 -2.65 4.02
C PRO A 20 15.08 -3.33 4.80
N ASP A 21 14.79 -3.97 5.94
CA ASP A 21 15.79 -4.71 6.73
C ASP A 21 16.42 -5.85 5.92
N LEU A 22 15.59 -6.65 5.25
CA LEU A 22 16.04 -7.74 4.40
C LEU A 22 16.91 -7.25 3.24
N ALA A 23 16.56 -6.13 2.60
CA ALA A 23 17.33 -5.52 1.53
C ALA A 23 18.71 -5.06 2.03
N CYS A 24 18.77 -4.47 3.22
CA CYS A 24 20.04 -4.08 3.84
C CYS A 24 20.90 -5.31 4.18
N ARG A 25 20.32 -6.32 4.87
CA ARG A 25 21.04 -7.51 5.34
C ARG A 25 21.51 -8.44 4.23
N LEU A 26 20.73 -8.59 3.16
CA LEU A 26 20.95 -9.61 2.13
C LEU A 26 21.45 -9.04 0.80
N GLN A 27 21.28 -7.74 0.57
CA GLN A 27 21.66 -7.09 -0.69
C GLN A 27 22.51 -5.83 -0.50
N ASP A 28 22.92 -5.50 0.73
CA ASP A 28 23.64 -4.27 1.11
C ASP A 28 22.91 -2.97 0.69
N LYS A 29 21.60 -3.03 0.48
CA LYS A 29 20.75 -1.87 0.14
C LYS A 29 20.14 -1.26 1.39
N CYS A 30 20.96 -0.49 2.09
CA CYS A 30 20.59 0.16 3.35
C CYS A 30 20.11 1.61 3.16
N ASN A 31 19.67 2.24 4.26
CA ASN A 31 19.19 3.64 4.29
C ASN A 31 17.95 3.90 3.41
N ILE A 32 17.07 2.91 3.29
CA ILE A 32 15.75 3.09 2.66
C ILE A 32 14.89 3.90 3.64
N PRO A 33 14.40 5.08 3.25
CA PRO A 33 13.54 5.87 4.12
C PRO A 33 12.23 5.12 4.38
N ALA A 34 11.75 5.16 5.62
CA ALA A 34 10.50 4.52 6.01
C ALA A 34 9.28 5.21 5.38
N THR A 35 9.38 6.51 5.11
CA THR A 35 8.32 7.32 4.51
C THR A 35 8.89 8.32 3.51
N LEU A 36 8.03 8.77 2.61
CA LEU A 36 8.28 9.91 1.75
C LEU A 36 7.84 11.22 2.44
N PRO A 37 8.41 12.37 2.06
CA PRO A 37 7.90 13.65 2.52
C PRO A 37 6.44 13.82 2.07
N PRO A 38 5.52 14.23 2.97
CA PRO A 38 4.13 14.42 2.59
C PRO A 38 4.00 15.55 1.56
N PRO A 39 2.97 15.48 0.70
CA PRO A 39 2.69 16.56 -0.22
C PRO A 39 2.43 17.88 0.55
N ALA A 40 2.88 19.00 -0.02
CA ALA A 40 2.78 20.31 0.62
C ALA A 40 1.34 20.78 0.88
N ALA A 41 0.38 20.16 0.21
CA ALA A 41 -1.05 20.34 0.40
C ALA A 41 -1.77 19.00 0.18
N PRO A 42 -2.99 18.82 0.72
CA PRO A 42 -3.83 17.67 0.39
C PRO A 42 -4.02 17.53 -1.12
N ARG A 43 -3.99 16.28 -1.61
CA ARG A 43 -4.18 15.98 -3.05
C ARG A 43 -5.57 16.39 -3.49
N GLN A 44 -5.71 16.82 -4.75
CA GLN A 44 -6.98 17.34 -5.27
C GLN A 44 -7.48 16.53 -6.47
N VAL A 45 -8.81 16.36 -6.55
CA VAL A 45 -9.45 15.72 -7.72
C VAL A 45 -9.01 16.43 -9.00
N GLY A 46 -8.57 15.65 -9.98
CA GLY A 46 -8.02 16.14 -11.25
C GLY A 46 -6.49 16.17 -11.32
N GLU A 47 -5.80 16.00 -10.19
CA GLU A 47 -4.34 15.83 -10.15
C GLU A 47 -3.91 14.58 -10.93
N GLN A 48 -2.78 14.65 -11.63
CA GLN A 48 -2.24 13.53 -12.40
C GLN A 48 -0.89 13.08 -11.85
N GLU A 49 -0.69 11.77 -11.81
CA GLU A 49 0.56 11.15 -11.35
C GLU A 49 0.87 9.89 -12.17
N THR A 50 2.16 9.56 -12.27
CA THR A 50 2.63 8.36 -12.95
C THR A 50 3.07 7.33 -11.93
N PHE A 51 2.50 6.13 -12.01
CA PHE A 51 2.75 5.03 -11.11
C PHE A 51 3.48 3.89 -11.81
N TRP A 52 4.31 3.15 -11.08
CA TRP A 52 4.78 1.85 -11.52
C TRP A 52 3.71 0.80 -11.23
N ALA A 53 3.29 0.08 -12.27
CA ALA A 53 2.40 -1.05 -12.19
C ALA A 53 3.14 -2.34 -12.58
N PHE A 54 2.69 -3.46 -12.03
CA PHE A 54 3.27 -4.77 -12.30
C PHE A 54 2.25 -5.67 -13.00
N ASN A 55 2.61 -6.19 -14.18
CA ASN A 55 1.83 -7.19 -14.88
C ASN A 55 2.25 -8.58 -14.40
N GLN A 56 1.34 -9.26 -13.69
CA GLN A 56 1.56 -10.60 -13.14
C GLN A 56 1.60 -11.72 -14.19
N ASP A 57 0.98 -11.52 -15.36
CA ASP A 57 0.98 -12.52 -16.44
C ASP A 57 2.32 -12.54 -17.18
N THR A 58 2.91 -11.35 -17.43
CA THR A 58 4.19 -11.20 -18.14
C THR A 58 5.38 -11.04 -17.21
N ASN A 59 5.15 -10.87 -15.91
CA ASN A 59 6.18 -10.58 -14.90
C ASN A 59 7.01 -9.32 -15.25
N THR A 60 6.35 -8.27 -15.74
CA THR A 60 7.00 -7.03 -16.17
C THR A 60 6.42 -5.80 -15.47
N ASN A 61 7.31 -4.89 -15.08
CA ASN A 61 6.93 -3.57 -14.59
C ASN A 61 6.74 -2.59 -15.76
N PHE A 62 5.73 -1.75 -15.67
CA PHE A 62 5.44 -0.68 -16.63
C PHE A 62 4.90 0.55 -15.89
N GLN A 63 4.79 1.67 -16.59
CA GLN A 63 4.26 2.90 -16.01
C GLN A 63 2.86 3.19 -16.54
N VAL A 64 1.98 3.66 -15.65
CA VAL A 64 0.65 4.16 -15.99
C VAL A 64 0.50 5.59 -15.52
N THR A 65 -0.14 6.44 -16.33
CA THR A 65 -0.54 7.78 -15.90
C THR A 65 -1.99 7.75 -15.48
N ALA A 66 -2.25 8.11 -14.23
CA ALA A 66 -3.58 8.14 -13.65
C ALA A 66 -3.96 9.55 -13.20
N THR A 67 -5.26 9.81 -13.15
CA THR A 67 -5.79 11.02 -12.55
C THR A 67 -6.54 10.68 -11.27
N LEU A 68 -6.39 11.50 -10.24
CA LEU A 68 -7.16 11.41 -9.00
C LEU A 68 -8.63 11.75 -9.28
N ARG A 69 -9.53 10.80 -9.05
CA ARG A 69 -10.97 10.93 -9.37
C ARG A 69 -11.84 11.11 -8.15
N TYR A 70 -11.41 10.63 -6.99
CA TYR A 70 -12.17 10.73 -5.75
C TYR A 70 -11.22 10.83 -4.55
N VAL A 71 -11.62 11.61 -3.55
CA VAL A 71 -10.86 11.84 -2.32
C VAL A 71 -11.82 11.79 -1.15
N THR A 72 -11.44 11.07 -0.11
CA THR A 72 -12.10 11.03 1.21
C THR A 72 -11.05 11.23 2.30
N ASP A 73 -11.43 11.05 3.57
CA ASP A 73 -10.51 11.24 4.69
C ASP A 73 -9.38 10.17 4.71
N HIS A 74 -9.64 8.96 4.23
CA HIS A 74 -8.67 7.84 4.28
C HIS A 74 -8.35 7.22 2.91
N LEU A 75 -8.86 7.78 1.80
CA LEU A 75 -8.71 7.19 0.47
C LEU A 75 -8.47 8.22 -0.63
N TYR A 76 -7.50 7.93 -1.49
CA TYR A 76 -7.29 8.56 -2.78
C TYR A 76 -7.57 7.56 -3.91
N PHE A 77 -8.57 7.82 -4.74
CA PHE A 77 -8.92 6.95 -5.86
C PHE A 77 -8.33 7.46 -7.18
N TRP A 78 -7.19 6.90 -7.56
CA TRP A 78 -6.54 7.16 -8.84
C TRP A 78 -7.08 6.23 -9.93
N VAL A 79 -7.44 6.80 -11.09
CA VAL A 79 -7.89 6.02 -12.25
C VAL A 79 -7.00 6.30 -13.43
N GLU A 80 -6.42 5.25 -14.01
CA GLU A 80 -5.63 5.33 -15.24
C GLU A 80 -6.42 6.04 -16.35
N ASN A 81 -5.76 6.94 -17.07
CA ASN A 81 -6.42 7.88 -17.98
C ASN A 81 -7.23 7.20 -19.09
N ASP A 82 -6.82 6.01 -19.53
CA ASP A 82 -7.46 5.26 -20.61
C ASP A 82 -8.55 4.28 -20.11
N VAL A 83 -8.75 4.19 -18.80
CA VAL A 83 -9.79 3.33 -18.20
C VAL A 83 -11.13 4.05 -18.18
N ARG A 84 -12.14 3.40 -18.76
CA ARG A 84 -13.54 3.85 -18.66
C ARG A 84 -14.17 3.30 -17.38
N TYR A 85 -14.88 4.16 -16.67
CA TYR A 85 -15.55 3.81 -15.41
C TYR A 85 -16.85 4.60 -15.27
N ASN A 86 -17.77 4.09 -14.45
CA ASN A 86 -18.96 4.80 -14.04
C ASN A 86 -18.66 5.61 -12.78
N LYS A 87 -19.04 6.89 -12.78
CA LYS A 87 -18.82 7.79 -11.64
C LYS A 87 -19.64 7.40 -10.42
N ASP A 88 -20.87 6.93 -10.62
CA ASP A 88 -21.75 6.55 -9.52
C ASP A 88 -21.23 5.29 -8.82
N ASP A 89 -20.70 4.34 -9.59
CA ASP A 89 -20.06 3.13 -9.03
C ASP A 89 -18.77 3.46 -8.27
N LEU A 90 -17.96 4.39 -8.79
CA LEU A 90 -16.76 4.86 -8.11
C LEU A 90 -17.09 5.52 -6.76
N GLN A 91 -18.11 6.38 -6.75
CA GLN A 91 -18.56 7.02 -5.51
C GLN A 91 -19.09 5.98 -4.51
N ALA A 92 -19.93 5.06 -4.96
CA ALA A 92 -20.46 4.00 -4.10
C ALA A 92 -19.35 3.13 -3.49
N LEU A 93 -18.28 2.85 -4.25
CA LEU A 93 -17.11 2.14 -3.76
C LEU A 93 -16.34 2.94 -2.71
N ALA A 94 -16.08 4.22 -2.96
CA ALA A 94 -15.38 5.07 -2.01
C ALA A 94 -16.17 5.24 -0.69
N ASP A 95 -17.49 5.44 -0.79
CA ASP A 95 -18.36 5.53 0.38
C ASP A 95 -18.41 4.20 1.16
N THR A 96 -18.41 3.06 0.46
CA THR A 96 -18.31 1.72 1.08
C THR A 96 -16.97 1.52 1.78
N PHE A 97 -15.89 2.02 1.19
CA PHE A 97 -14.56 1.94 1.81
C PHE A 97 -14.55 2.66 3.17
N GLU A 98 -14.99 3.91 3.20
CA GLU A 98 -15.00 4.74 4.42
C GLU A 98 -15.94 4.19 5.50
N THR A 99 -17.12 3.72 5.11
CA THR A 99 -18.17 3.36 6.07
C THR A 99 -18.12 1.91 6.52
N GLN A 100 -17.47 1.03 5.76
CA GLN A 100 -17.47 -0.42 6.02
C GLN A 100 -16.08 -1.03 6.01
N ILE A 101 -15.33 -0.90 4.91
CA ILE A 101 -14.04 -1.61 4.74
C ILE A 101 -13.03 -1.11 5.77
N TYR A 102 -12.77 0.19 5.81
CA TYR A 102 -11.78 0.80 6.70
C TYR A 102 -12.09 0.54 8.19
N PRO A 103 -13.32 0.75 8.70
CA PRO A 103 -13.65 0.40 10.09
C PRO A 103 -13.51 -1.09 10.40
N THR A 104 -13.90 -1.97 9.47
CA THR A 104 -13.81 -3.43 9.67
C THR A 104 -12.35 -3.85 9.73
N ASP A 105 -11.52 -3.40 8.79
CA ASP A 105 -10.10 -3.76 8.77
C ASP A 105 -9.39 -3.25 10.03
N ARG A 106 -9.72 -2.05 10.51
CA ARG A 106 -9.16 -1.54 11.77
C ARG A 106 -9.61 -2.29 13.01
N GLU A 107 -10.84 -2.81 13.02
CA GLU A 107 -11.34 -3.67 14.11
C GLU A 107 -10.53 -4.97 14.22
N PHE A 108 -10.21 -5.60 13.08
CA PHE A 108 -9.55 -6.91 13.07
C PHE A 108 -8.02 -6.85 13.05
N PHE A 109 -7.43 -5.86 12.38
CA PHE A 109 -5.98 -5.78 12.14
C PHE A 109 -5.29 -4.65 12.91
N GLY A 110 -6.04 -3.77 13.55
CA GLY A 110 -5.50 -2.61 14.25
C GLY A 110 -5.32 -1.41 13.35
N SER A 111 -4.48 -0.46 13.76
CA SER A 111 -4.31 0.80 13.02
C SER A 111 -3.15 0.72 12.04
N GLU A 112 -3.24 1.50 10.97
CA GLU A 112 -2.15 1.76 10.04
C GLU A 112 -0.95 2.38 10.77
N TRP A 113 0.22 2.29 10.14
CA TRP A 113 1.40 2.99 10.66
C TRP A 113 1.24 4.50 10.48
N THR A 114 1.59 5.26 11.51
CA THR A 114 1.64 6.72 11.48
C THR A 114 3.07 7.21 11.71
N PRO A 115 3.66 8.00 10.79
CA PRO A 115 3.11 8.39 9.50
C PRO A 115 3.06 7.23 8.49
N GLY A 116 2.11 7.28 7.56
CA GLY A 116 2.01 6.35 6.44
C GLY A 116 3.22 6.47 5.49
N VAL A 117 3.31 5.55 4.50
CA VAL A 117 4.43 5.54 3.54
C VAL A 117 4.56 6.86 2.76
N ASP A 118 3.45 7.56 2.56
CA ASP A 118 3.38 8.85 1.88
C ASP A 118 3.53 10.05 2.85
N GLY A 119 3.85 9.78 4.11
CA GLY A 119 4.06 10.80 5.13
C GLY A 119 2.77 11.38 5.72
N ASP A 120 1.62 10.76 5.44
CA ASP A 120 0.31 11.13 5.95
C ASP A 120 0.17 10.83 7.46
N PRO A 121 -0.51 11.72 8.21
CA PRO A 121 -0.68 11.62 9.67
C PRO A 121 -1.71 10.58 10.11
#